data_AF-A0AAX6MBX3-F1
#
_entry.id   AF-A0AAX6MBX3-F1
#
_cell.length_a   1.000
_cell.length_b   1.000
_cell.length_c   1.000
_cell.angle_alpha   90.00
_cell.angle_beta   90.00
_cell.angle_gamma   90.00
#
_symmetry.space_group_name_H-M   'P 1'
#
loop_
_entity.id
_entity.type
_entity.pdbx_description
1 polymer ?
#
loop_
_entity_poly.entity_id
_entity_poly.type
_entity_poly.pdbx_seq_one_letter_code
_entity_poly.pdbx_strand_id
1 'polypeptide(L)'
;MSDVPIKVAAEDAPFPLTDVDKWILSLTDEEYQYHDWEDMKKIIEENNLSVLKRKPSDLRRYMKWTAEIKAEYGSMTNYLMKNRLPKAWGSPPFKPASPIPFDDPSDYRVLINDWPYGMMPNMTHIVVWSRTTIPTDPETGDMTPESRDTVKKFVQRFFVDKLGPGGDEKVLWFKNWVALQSVRTLERMYTFAYGIVTI
;
A
#
# COMPACT_ATOMS: atom_id res chain seq x y z
N MET A 1 -14.07 -30.74 0.39
CA MET A 1 -15.02 -29.62 0.16
C MET A 1 -14.51 -28.89 -1.07
N SER A 2 -15.26 -28.92 -2.15
CA SER A 2 -14.87 -28.43 -3.46
C SER A 2 -14.73 -26.91 -3.47
N ASP A 3 -13.52 -26.41 -3.70
CA ASP A 3 -13.24 -25.03 -4.07
C ASP A 3 -13.83 -24.78 -5.46
N VAL A 4 -15.09 -24.35 -5.50
CA VAL A 4 -15.68 -23.80 -6.72
C VAL A 4 -15.06 -22.41 -6.92
N PRO A 5 -14.36 -22.13 -8.03
CA PRO A 5 -13.84 -20.81 -8.29
C PRO A 5 -15.02 -19.85 -8.44
N ILE A 6 -15.20 -18.96 -7.47
CA ILE A 6 -16.17 -17.88 -7.55
C ILE A 6 -15.71 -16.98 -8.71
N LYS A 7 -16.34 -17.16 -9.87
CA LYS A 7 -16.26 -16.21 -10.98
C LYS A 7 -17.04 -14.96 -10.57
N VAL A 8 -16.34 -14.02 -9.96
CA VAL A 8 -16.87 -12.66 -9.77
C VAL A 8 -16.95 -12.03 -11.16
N ALA A 9 -18.15 -11.78 -11.67
CA ALA A 9 -18.33 -11.03 -12.90
C ALA A 9 -17.78 -9.60 -12.72
N ALA A 10 -17.11 -9.05 -13.74
CA ALA A 10 -16.47 -7.74 -13.67
C ALA A 10 -17.45 -6.59 -13.35
N GLU A 11 -18.74 -6.81 -13.57
CA GLU A 11 -19.85 -5.88 -13.36
C GLU A 11 -20.19 -5.67 -11.88
N ASP A 12 -19.83 -6.64 -11.01
CA ASP A 12 -20.07 -6.60 -9.55
C ASP A 12 -18.81 -6.24 -8.75
N ALA A 13 -17.75 -5.77 -9.41
CA ALA A 13 -16.51 -5.45 -8.73
C ALA A 13 -16.69 -4.28 -7.75
N PRO A 14 -16.18 -4.37 -6.51
CA PRO A 14 -16.34 -3.32 -5.49
C PRO A 14 -15.58 -2.03 -5.82
N PHE A 15 -14.77 -2.03 -6.88
CA PHE A 15 -14.05 -0.88 -7.42
C PHE A 15 -13.77 -1.10 -8.91
N PRO A 16 -13.50 -0.02 -9.68
CA PRO A 16 -13.11 -0.15 -11.08
C PRO A 16 -11.85 -1.01 -11.23
N LEU A 17 -11.93 -2.06 -12.06
CA LEU A 17 -10.81 -2.95 -12.33
C LEU A 17 -9.96 -2.39 -13.48
N THR A 18 -8.64 -2.32 -13.28
CA THR A 18 -7.69 -2.04 -14.36
C THR A 18 -7.59 -3.22 -15.31
N ASP A 19 -7.02 -3.03 -16.51
CA ASP A 19 -6.83 -4.14 -17.45
C ASP A 19 -5.89 -5.21 -16.89
N VAL A 20 -4.92 -4.81 -16.09
CA VAL A 20 -4.06 -5.78 -15.41
C VAL A 20 -4.81 -6.53 -14.30
N ASP A 21 -5.76 -5.90 -13.60
CA ASP A 21 -6.59 -6.64 -12.63
C ASP A 21 -7.46 -7.69 -13.33
N LYS A 22 -8.05 -7.35 -14.48
CA LYS A 22 -8.82 -8.29 -15.30
C LYS A 22 -7.95 -9.44 -15.79
N TRP A 23 -6.73 -9.15 -16.25
CA TRP A 23 -5.77 -10.17 -16.65
C TRP A 23 -5.40 -11.08 -15.48
N ILE A 24 -5.05 -10.54 -14.31
CA ILE A 24 -4.77 -11.34 -13.11
C ILE A 24 -5.95 -12.23 -12.73
N LEU A 25 -7.18 -11.72 -12.79
CA LEU A 25 -8.39 -12.49 -12.50
C LEU A 25 -8.67 -13.60 -13.54
N SER A 26 -8.01 -13.57 -14.71
CA SER A 26 -8.09 -14.64 -15.71
C SER A 26 -7.13 -15.81 -15.43
N LEU A 27 -6.11 -15.59 -14.60
CA LEU A 27 -5.10 -16.60 -14.26
C LEU A 27 -5.54 -17.50 -13.10
N THR A 28 -4.94 -18.68 -13.02
CA THR A 28 -4.88 -19.50 -11.80
C THR A 28 -3.72 -19.06 -10.90
N ASP A 29 -3.73 -19.52 -9.66
CA ASP A 29 -2.65 -19.22 -8.71
C ASP A 29 -1.31 -19.85 -9.14
N GLU A 30 -1.35 -20.97 -9.86
CA GLU A 30 -0.17 -21.69 -10.38
C GLU A 30 0.45 -20.97 -11.58
N GLU A 31 -0.33 -20.23 -12.35
CA GLU A 31 0.14 -19.42 -13.48
C GLU A 31 0.75 -18.09 -13.01
N TYR A 32 0.43 -17.67 -11.79
CA TYR A 32 0.90 -16.41 -11.25
C TYR A 32 2.40 -16.44 -10.90
N GLN A 33 3.14 -15.48 -11.44
CA GLN A 33 4.54 -15.26 -11.10
C GLN A 33 4.63 -14.25 -9.97
N TYR A 34 5.29 -14.63 -8.88
CA TYR A 34 5.57 -13.72 -7.78
C TYR A 34 6.67 -12.76 -8.17
N HIS A 35 6.54 -11.51 -7.74
CA HIS A 35 7.63 -10.54 -7.81
C HIS A 35 8.73 -10.94 -6.82
N ASP A 36 9.96 -11.09 -7.29
CA ASP A 36 11.13 -11.25 -6.42
C ASP A 36 11.74 -9.89 -6.02
N TRP A 37 12.83 -9.90 -5.24
CA TRP A 37 13.42 -8.65 -4.74
C TRP A 37 14.00 -7.77 -5.84
N GLU A 38 14.60 -8.37 -6.86
CA GLU A 38 15.23 -7.63 -7.97
C GLU A 38 14.17 -7.09 -8.93
N ASP A 39 13.10 -7.84 -9.16
CA ASP A 39 11.91 -7.35 -9.87
C ASP A 39 11.32 -6.14 -9.16
N MET A 40 11.15 -6.21 -7.84
CA MET A 40 10.60 -5.11 -7.03
C MET A 40 11.48 -3.87 -7.06
N LYS A 41 12.82 -4.02 -6.99
CA LYS A 41 13.78 -2.91 -7.16
C LYS A 41 13.57 -2.22 -8.50
N LYS A 42 13.60 -3.00 -9.59
CA LYS A 42 13.46 -2.48 -10.94
C LYS A 42 12.13 -1.75 -11.13
N ILE A 43 11.02 -2.33 -10.67
CA ILE A 43 9.69 -1.72 -10.77
C ILE A 43 9.65 -0.36 -10.07
N ILE A 44 10.27 -0.24 -8.90
CA ILE A 44 10.29 1.00 -8.11
C ILE A 44 11.24 2.04 -8.73
N GLU A 45 12.41 1.63 -9.19
CA GLU A 45 13.37 2.49 -9.90
C GLU A 45 12.77 3.08 -11.18
N GLU A 46 12.07 2.26 -11.95
CA GLU A 46 11.36 2.69 -13.18
C GLU A 46 10.05 3.42 -12.89
N ASN A 47 9.64 3.54 -11.61
CA ASN A 47 8.34 4.06 -11.17
C ASN A 47 7.14 3.39 -11.88
N ASN A 48 7.29 2.15 -12.34
CA ASN A 48 6.26 1.39 -13.05
C ASN A 48 5.32 0.67 -12.07
N LEU A 49 4.78 1.41 -11.11
CA LEU A 49 3.96 0.85 -10.02
C LEU A 49 2.69 0.15 -10.52
N SER A 50 2.31 0.42 -11.77
CA SER A 50 1.16 -0.18 -12.45
C SER A 50 1.25 -1.71 -12.59
N VAL A 51 2.44 -2.32 -12.48
CA VAL A 51 2.62 -3.78 -12.57
C VAL A 51 2.60 -4.49 -11.22
N LEU A 52 2.57 -3.76 -10.11
CA LEU A 52 2.42 -4.37 -8.79
C LEU A 52 1.01 -4.92 -8.64
N LYS A 53 0.90 -6.25 -8.49
CA LYS A 53 -0.38 -6.98 -8.46
C LYS A 53 -0.45 -7.91 -7.26
N ARG A 54 -1.68 -8.28 -6.92
CA ARG A 54 -1.93 -9.39 -6.00
C ARG A 54 -1.96 -10.70 -6.78
N LYS A 55 -1.66 -11.78 -6.09
CA LYS A 55 -1.96 -13.14 -6.54
C LYS A 55 -3.47 -13.27 -6.87
N PRO A 56 -3.89 -14.07 -7.88
CA PRO A 56 -5.29 -14.14 -8.32
C PRO A 56 -6.27 -14.45 -7.18
N SER A 57 -6.02 -15.45 -6.35
CA SER A 57 -6.87 -15.76 -5.19
C SER A 57 -6.95 -14.63 -4.18
N ASP A 58 -5.83 -13.96 -3.90
CA ASP A 58 -5.77 -12.83 -2.98
C ASP A 58 -6.49 -11.60 -3.54
N LEU A 59 -6.45 -11.37 -4.85
CA LEU A 59 -7.25 -10.32 -5.50
C LEU A 59 -8.74 -10.60 -5.35
N ARG A 60 -9.20 -11.84 -5.58
CA ARG A 60 -10.61 -12.21 -5.38
C ARG A 60 -11.04 -12.04 -3.91
N ARG A 61 -10.20 -12.46 -2.96
CA ARG A 61 -10.45 -12.27 -1.52
C ARG A 61 -10.48 -10.79 -1.15
N TYR A 62 -9.57 -9.98 -1.68
CA TYR A 62 -9.54 -8.54 -1.45
C TYR A 62 -10.80 -7.85 -2.01
N MET A 63 -11.27 -8.27 -3.19
CA MET A 63 -12.53 -7.77 -3.75
C MET A 63 -13.71 -8.12 -2.84
N LYS A 64 -13.87 -9.39 -2.46
CA LYS A 64 -14.94 -9.80 -1.54
C LYS A 64 -14.91 -8.99 -0.24
N TRP A 65 -13.74 -8.93 0.40
CA TRP A 65 -13.56 -8.16 1.63
C TRP A 65 -13.88 -6.67 1.44
N THR A 66 -13.46 -6.06 0.32
CA THR A 66 -13.75 -4.66 0.05
C THR A 66 -15.26 -4.40 -0.09
N ALA A 67 -15.99 -5.32 -0.73
CA ALA A 67 -17.45 -5.21 -0.84
C ALA A 67 -18.12 -5.28 0.55
N GLU A 68 -17.71 -6.24 1.38
CA GLU A 68 -18.22 -6.42 2.75
C GLU A 68 -17.92 -5.20 3.64
N ILE A 69 -16.68 -4.68 3.60
CA ILE A 69 -16.30 -3.49 4.36
C ILE A 69 -17.08 -2.25 3.91
N LYS A 70 -17.32 -2.08 2.62
CA LYS A 70 -18.15 -0.97 2.11
C LYS A 70 -19.60 -1.11 2.58
N ALA A 71 -20.15 -2.32 2.59
CA ALA A 71 -21.50 -2.55 3.09
C ALA A 71 -21.64 -2.28 4.59
N GLU A 72 -20.66 -2.69 5.41
CA GLU A 72 -20.71 -2.56 6.87
C GLU A 72 -20.35 -1.14 7.37
N TYR A 73 -19.30 -0.53 6.79
CA TYR A 73 -18.75 0.75 7.28
C TYR A 73 -19.11 1.94 6.39
N GLY A 74 -19.77 1.72 5.25
CA GLY A 74 -20.06 2.72 4.22
C GLY A 74 -18.85 3.14 3.38
N SER A 75 -17.63 3.09 3.95
CA SER A 75 -16.39 3.39 3.23
C SER A 75 -15.18 2.71 3.86
N MET A 76 -14.13 2.53 3.04
CA MET A 76 -12.83 2.04 3.52
C MET A 76 -12.21 2.98 4.55
N THR A 77 -12.37 4.30 4.37
CA THR A 77 -11.89 5.32 5.31
C THR A 77 -12.50 5.13 6.69
N ASN A 78 -13.81 4.92 6.78
CA ASN A 78 -14.49 4.69 8.06
C ASN A 78 -13.99 3.42 8.75
N TYR A 79 -13.80 2.33 7.99
CA TYR A 79 -13.21 1.11 8.53
C TYR A 79 -11.81 1.34 9.10
N LEU A 80 -10.94 2.04 8.35
CA LEU A 80 -9.58 2.33 8.77
C LEU A 80 -9.56 3.19 10.04
N MET A 81 -10.35 4.27 10.10
CA MET A 81 -10.42 5.14 11.28
C MET A 81 -10.97 4.41 12.50
N LYS A 82 -11.95 3.52 12.32
CA LYS A 82 -12.58 2.79 13.42
C LYS A 82 -11.72 1.65 13.95
N ASN A 83 -11.01 0.93 13.07
CA ASN A 83 -10.40 -0.36 13.41
C ASN A 83 -8.87 -0.38 13.34
N ARG A 84 -8.22 0.48 12.55
CA ARG A 84 -6.80 0.34 12.20
C ARG A 84 -5.95 1.53 12.62
N LEU A 85 -6.46 2.74 12.47
CA LEU A 85 -5.75 3.98 12.74
C LEU A 85 -6.00 4.48 14.17
N PRO A 86 -5.08 5.30 14.73
CA PRO A 86 -5.24 5.79 16.10
C PRO A 86 -6.53 6.60 16.27
N LYS A 87 -7.34 6.27 17.28
CA LYS A 87 -8.61 6.98 17.57
C LYS A 87 -8.41 8.49 17.79
N ALA A 88 -7.25 8.88 18.32
CA ALA A 88 -6.89 10.28 18.54
C ALA A 88 -6.80 11.12 17.25
N TRP A 89 -6.72 10.48 16.08
CA TRP A 89 -6.70 11.17 14.78
C TRP A 89 -8.05 11.79 14.43
N GLY A 90 -9.16 11.34 15.05
CA GLY A 90 -10.50 11.85 14.78
C GLY A 90 -10.99 11.48 13.38
N SER A 91 -11.55 12.44 12.66
CA SER A 91 -12.03 12.27 11.28
C SER A 91 -11.37 13.30 10.36
N PRO A 92 -11.12 12.97 9.08
CA PRO A 92 -10.59 13.92 8.11
C PRO A 92 -11.59 15.06 7.82
N PRO A 93 -11.12 16.26 7.43
CA PRO A 93 -9.71 16.63 7.22
C PRO A 93 -8.94 16.74 8.54
N PHE A 94 -7.72 16.21 8.56
CA PHE A 94 -6.90 16.17 9.77
C PHE A 94 -6.24 17.53 10.05
N LYS A 95 -6.01 17.80 11.33
CA LYS A 95 -5.10 18.84 11.80
C LYS A 95 -3.86 18.16 12.38
N PRO A 96 -2.79 17.95 11.60
CA PRO A 96 -1.59 17.29 12.10
C PRO A 96 -0.90 18.15 13.17
N ALA A 97 -0.14 17.52 14.05
CA ALA A 97 0.73 18.19 15.01
C ALA A 97 1.94 18.85 14.33
N SER A 98 2.49 18.23 13.29
CA SER A 98 3.57 18.78 12.47
C SER A 98 3.15 19.01 11.02
N PRO A 99 3.52 20.15 10.40
CA PRO A 99 3.31 20.38 8.98
C PRO A 99 4.25 19.54 8.10
N ILE A 100 5.26 18.87 8.68
CA ILE A 100 6.22 18.05 7.97
C ILE A 100 5.77 16.58 8.04
N PRO A 101 5.60 15.88 6.89
CA PRO A 101 5.26 14.47 6.88
C PRO A 101 6.21 13.61 7.71
N PHE A 102 5.64 12.76 8.56
CA PHE A 102 6.36 11.77 9.38
C PHE A 102 7.31 12.35 10.43
N ASP A 103 7.20 13.63 10.75
CA ASP A 103 8.03 14.31 11.75
C ASP A 103 7.54 14.01 13.18
N ASP A 104 6.25 14.21 13.44
CA ASP A 104 5.63 13.90 14.74
C ASP A 104 5.11 12.44 14.78
N PRO A 105 5.52 11.61 15.76
CA PRO A 105 5.03 10.23 15.92
C PRO A 105 3.52 10.09 16.09
N SER A 106 2.81 11.12 16.53
CA SER A 106 1.35 11.14 16.63
C SER A 106 0.64 11.34 15.29
N ASP A 107 1.39 11.70 14.24
CA ASP A 107 0.86 11.97 12.89
C ASP A 107 1.07 10.84 11.89
N TYR A 108 1.71 9.73 12.27
CA TYR A 108 1.82 8.57 11.40
C TYR A 108 1.54 7.24 12.10
N ARG A 109 1.21 6.22 11.29
CA ARG A 109 1.00 4.86 11.76
C ARG A 109 1.55 3.85 10.75
N VAL A 110 2.52 3.06 11.19
CA VAL A 110 3.11 1.97 10.42
C VAL A 110 2.33 0.68 10.69
N LEU A 111 1.89 -0.01 9.64
CA LEU A 111 1.14 -1.27 9.73
C LEU A 111 1.64 -2.24 8.68
N ILE A 112 1.65 -3.54 9.00
CA ILE A 112 1.74 -4.58 7.98
C ILE A 112 0.47 -4.49 7.10
N ASN A 113 0.65 -4.57 5.78
CA ASN A 113 -0.45 -4.54 4.83
C ASN A 113 -1.23 -5.85 4.92
N ASP A 114 -2.53 -5.79 5.26
CA ASP A 114 -3.38 -6.99 5.32
C ASP A 114 -3.61 -7.63 3.94
N TRP A 115 -3.40 -6.86 2.88
CA TRP A 115 -3.63 -7.25 1.50
C TRP A 115 -2.37 -7.02 0.67
N PRO A 116 -1.28 -7.77 0.96
CA PRO A 116 0.00 -7.59 0.29
C PRO A 116 -0.10 -7.88 -1.22
N TYR A 117 0.93 -7.49 -1.96
CA TYR A 117 1.07 -7.88 -3.35
C TYR A 117 1.57 -9.33 -3.43
N GLY A 118 1.44 -9.95 -4.60
CA GLY A 118 1.97 -11.27 -4.86
C GLY A 118 3.47 -11.21 -5.04
N MET A 119 4.16 -11.10 -3.92
CA MET A 119 5.61 -11.01 -3.79
C MET A 119 6.14 -12.27 -3.09
N MET A 120 7.41 -12.58 -3.26
CA MET A 120 8.04 -13.71 -2.59
C MET A 120 7.86 -13.68 -1.05
N PRO A 121 7.71 -14.85 -0.37
CA PRO A 121 7.35 -14.91 1.05
C PRO A 121 8.36 -14.29 2.03
N ASN A 122 9.58 -14.05 1.57
CA ASN A 122 10.65 -13.41 2.33
C ASN A 122 10.57 -11.88 2.32
N MET A 123 9.48 -11.28 1.83
CA MET A 123 9.27 -9.84 1.87
C MET A 123 8.10 -9.47 2.78
N THR A 124 8.23 -8.38 3.53
CA THR A 124 7.15 -7.79 4.31
C THR A 124 6.63 -6.54 3.61
N HIS A 125 5.33 -6.50 3.30
CA HIS A 125 4.67 -5.33 2.70
C HIS A 125 4.02 -4.50 3.81
N ILE A 126 4.47 -3.26 3.92
CA ILE A 126 4.14 -2.33 5.00
C ILE A 126 3.43 -1.12 4.38
N VAL A 127 2.41 -0.61 5.07
CA VAL A 127 1.77 0.67 4.76
C VAL A 127 2.07 1.65 5.88
N VAL A 128 2.59 2.82 5.52
CA VAL A 128 2.79 3.93 6.46
C VAL A 128 1.73 4.98 6.18
N TRP A 129 0.79 5.13 7.10
CA TRP A 129 -0.28 6.13 7.03
C TRP A 129 0.18 7.45 7.63
N SER A 130 -0.27 8.57 7.05
CA SER A 130 0.05 9.93 7.48
C SER A 130 -1.21 10.77 7.68
N ARG A 131 -1.26 11.55 8.77
CA ARG A 131 -2.19 12.66 8.97
C ARG A 131 -1.77 13.90 8.20
N THR A 132 -0.46 14.10 8.09
CA THR A 132 0.13 15.22 7.37
C THR A 132 0.13 14.91 5.88
N THR A 133 -0.37 15.85 5.07
CA THR A 133 -0.37 15.70 3.62
C THR A 133 1.05 15.58 3.09
N ILE A 134 1.28 14.67 2.13
CA ILE A 134 2.56 14.54 1.43
C ILE A 134 2.42 15.27 0.09
N PRO A 135 2.97 16.48 -0.08
CA PRO A 135 2.83 17.24 -1.31
C PRO A 135 3.23 16.45 -2.55
N THR A 136 2.40 16.53 -3.58
CA THR A 136 2.66 15.98 -4.90
C THR A 136 2.74 17.08 -5.94
N ASP A 137 3.53 16.84 -6.98
CA ASP A 137 3.54 17.64 -8.19
C ASP A 137 2.14 17.61 -8.85
N PRO A 138 1.55 18.77 -9.18
CA PRO A 138 0.17 18.85 -9.65
C PRO A 138 -0.02 18.34 -11.09
N GLU A 139 1.04 18.28 -11.90
CA GLU A 139 0.98 17.84 -13.29
C GLU A 139 1.09 16.32 -13.38
N THR A 140 2.05 15.75 -12.64
CA THR A 140 2.38 14.32 -12.69
C THR A 140 1.68 13.50 -11.61
N GLY A 141 1.29 14.11 -10.50
CA GLY A 141 0.73 13.43 -9.33
C GLY A 141 1.73 12.61 -8.52
N ASP A 142 3.03 12.70 -8.84
CA ASP A 142 4.13 12.09 -8.07
C ASP A 142 4.59 13.03 -6.92
N MET A 143 5.38 12.56 -5.97
CA MET A 143 5.92 13.38 -4.88
C MET A 143 6.81 14.52 -5.41
N THR A 144 6.69 15.70 -4.81
CA THR A 144 7.67 16.79 -5.05
C THR A 144 9.07 16.35 -4.58
N PRO A 145 10.14 16.99 -5.07
CA PRO A 145 11.51 16.71 -4.60
C PRO A 145 11.66 16.81 -3.08
N GLU A 146 11.03 17.80 -2.44
CA GLU A 146 11.06 18.03 -0.99
C GLU A 146 10.32 16.93 -0.23
N SER A 147 9.15 16.52 -0.73
CA SER A 147 8.41 15.38 -0.18
C SER A 147 9.22 14.09 -0.28
N ARG A 148 9.87 13.86 -1.42
CA ARG A 148 10.69 12.66 -1.65
C ARG A 148 11.89 12.61 -0.69
N ASP A 149 12.57 13.73 -0.47
CA ASP A 149 13.65 13.82 0.52
C ASP A 149 13.14 13.60 1.96
N THR A 150 12.00 14.19 2.31
CA THR A 150 11.36 13.99 3.62
C THR A 150 11.02 12.51 3.86
N VAL A 151 10.40 11.85 2.88
CA VAL A 151 10.08 10.43 2.95
C VAL A 151 11.35 9.58 3.03
N LYS A 152 12.36 9.87 2.21
CA LYS A 152 13.65 9.16 2.24
C LYS A 152 14.28 9.22 3.64
N LYS A 153 14.31 10.40 4.26
CA LYS A 153 14.81 10.59 5.64
C LYS A 153 14.00 9.82 6.68
N PHE A 154 12.67 9.74 6.50
CA PHE A 154 11.81 8.92 7.35
C PHE A 154 12.13 7.44 7.22
N VAL A 155 12.24 6.95 5.98
CA VAL A 155 12.55 5.54 5.70
C VAL A 155 13.91 5.16 6.27
N GLN A 156 14.90 6.04 6.13
CA GLN A 156 16.23 5.86 6.70
C GLN A 156 16.15 5.63 8.21
N ARG A 157 15.57 6.60 8.95
CA ARG A 157 15.51 6.53 10.43
C ARG A 157 14.62 5.40 10.96
N PHE A 158 13.51 5.10 10.28
CA PHE A 158 12.50 4.20 10.83
C PHE A 158 12.75 2.74 10.46
N PHE A 159 13.27 2.47 9.26
CA PHE A 159 13.47 1.12 8.74
C PHE A 159 14.95 0.79 8.57
N VAL A 160 15.69 1.58 7.78
CA VAL A 160 17.06 1.22 7.38
C VAL A 160 18.00 1.16 8.58
N ASP A 161 18.03 2.20 9.41
CA ASP A 161 18.98 2.29 10.54
C ASP A 161 18.77 1.14 11.55
N LYS A 162 17.53 0.64 11.68
CA LYS A 162 17.20 -0.49 12.57
C LYS A 162 17.70 -1.84 12.05
N LEU A 163 17.95 -1.95 10.74
CA LEU A 163 18.49 -3.16 10.11
C LEU A 163 20.02 -3.24 10.18
N GLY A 164 20.69 -2.15 10.58
CA GLY A 164 22.15 -2.08 10.67
C GLY A 164 22.83 -1.96 9.29
N PRO A 165 24.15 -2.29 9.20
CA PRO A 165 24.91 -2.20 7.96
C PRO A 165 24.26 -3.00 6.81
N GLY A 166 24.10 -2.37 5.65
CA GLY A 166 23.42 -2.94 4.48
C GLY A 166 21.88 -2.95 4.58
N GLY A 167 21.30 -2.21 5.52
CA GLY A 167 19.85 -2.08 5.65
C GLY A 167 19.18 -1.36 4.47
N ASP A 168 19.90 -0.48 3.79
CA ASP A 168 19.45 0.27 2.62
C ASP A 168 19.20 -0.64 1.42
N GLU A 169 19.96 -1.73 1.29
CA GLU A 169 19.75 -2.77 0.27
C GLU A 169 18.53 -3.66 0.54
N LYS A 170 17.97 -3.58 1.75
CA LYS A 170 16.87 -4.42 2.25
C LYS A 170 15.55 -3.67 2.38
N VAL A 171 15.49 -2.40 2.01
CA VAL A 171 14.28 -1.57 2.13
C VAL A 171 13.99 -0.88 0.80
N LEU A 172 12.79 -1.13 0.28
CA LEU A 172 12.24 -0.44 -0.87
C LEU A 172 11.01 0.34 -0.44
N TRP A 173 10.71 1.45 -1.09
CA TRP A 173 9.53 2.25 -0.77
C TRP A 173 9.05 3.02 -1.99
N PHE A 174 7.76 3.29 -2.00
CA PHE A 174 7.12 4.08 -3.04
C PHE A 174 5.84 4.73 -2.52
N LYS A 175 5.33 5.71 -3.25
CA LYS A 175 4.00 6.27 -3.04
C LYS A 175 3.18 6.02 -4.30
N ASN A 176 1.99 5.43 -4.15
CA ASN A 176 1.08 5.30 -5.29
C ASN A 176 0.69 6.68 -5.81
N TRP A 177 0.72 6.83 -7.13
CA TRP A 177 0.17 8.00 -7.81
C TRP A 177 -1.30 8.18 -7.45
N VAL A 178 -1.80 9.41 -7.50
CA VAL A 178 -3.21 9.72 -7.14
C VAL A 178 -4.22 8.83 -7.88
N ALA A 179 -3.95 8.50 -9.15
CA ALA A 179 -4.81 7.64 -9.97
C ALA A 179 -4.92 6.19 -9.45
N LEU A 180 -3.90 5.67 -8.74
CA LEU A 180 -3.83 4.28 -8.28
C LEU A 180 -4.31 4.08 -6.84
N GLN A 181 -4.74 5.15 -6.15
CA GLN A 181 -5.11 5.07 -4.74
C GLN A 181 -6.55 4.62 -4.52
N SER A 182 -6.74 3.50 -3.80
CA SER A 182 -8.08 3.03 -3.38
C SER A 182 -8.73 3.85 -2.26
N VAL A 183 -7.95 4.70 -1.58
CA VAL A 183 -8.38 5.60 -0.51
C VAL A 183 -7.70 6.93 -0.75
N ARG A 184 -8.45 7.92 -1.23
CA ARG A 184 -7.93 9.25 -1.58
C ARG A 184 -7.94 10.24 -0.42
N THR A 185 -8.69 9.94 0.64
CA THR A 185 -8.85 10.81 1.81
C THR A 185 -7.77 10.61 2.87
N LEU A 186 -6.92 9.59 2.72
CA LEU A 186 -5.89 9.21 3.67
C LEU A 186 -4.56 9.06 2.94
N GLU A 187 -3.56 9.80 3.41
CA GLU A 187 -2.22 9.77 2.83
C GLU A 187 -1.44 8.56 3.33
N ARG A 188 -0.67 7.97 2.43
CA ARG A 188 0.16 6.82 2.74
C ARG A 188 1.29 6.64 1.74
N MET A 189 2.34 5.99 2.20
CA MET A 189 3.36 5.37 1.38
C MET A 189 3.40 3.87 1.68
N TYR A 190 4.11 3.14 0.83
CA TYR A 190 4.33 1.71 0.98
C TYR A 190 5.82 1.45 1.13
N THR A 191 6.15 0.46 1.95
CA THR A 191 7.51 -0.04 2.15
C THR A 191 7.52 -1.54 1.97
N PHE A 192 8.54 -2.05 1.29
CA PHE A 192 8.90 -3.46 1.34
C PHE A 192 10.19 -3.58 2.13
N ALA A 193 10.24 -4.56 3.00
CA ALA A 193 11.46 -4.92 3.69
C ALA A 193 11.78 -6.40 3.45
N TYR A 194 13.05 -6.69 3.21
CA TYR A 194 13.53 -8.06 3.07
C TYR A 194 13.61 -8.74 4.45
N GLY A 195 12.93 -9.85 4.60
CA GLY A 195 12.76 -10.61 5.84
C GLY A 195 11.53 -10.20 6.65
N ILE A 196 11.40 -10.79 7.84
CA ILE A 196 10.39 -10.40 8.84
C ILE A 196 10.88 -9.13 9.55
N VAL A 197 10.05 -8.09 9.55
CA VAL A 197 10.33 -6.84 10.27
C VAL A 197 9.40 -6.69 11.46
N THR A 198 9.96 -6.37 12.62
CA THR A 198 9.18 -5.93 13.79
C THR A 198 8.90 -4.43 13.66
N ILE A 199 7.62 -4.06 13.58
CA ILE A 199 7.14 -2.68 13.46
C ILE A 199 6.73 -2.08 14.80
#